data_AF-A0A352PZP6-F1
#
_entry.id   AF-A0A352PZP6-F1
#
_cell.length_a   1.000
_cell.length_b   1.000
_cell.length_c   1.000
_cell.angle_alpha   90.00
_cell.angle_beta   90.00
_cell.angle_gamma   90.00
#
_symmetry.space_group_name_H-M   'P 1'
#
loop_
_entity.id
_entity.type
_entity.pdbx_description
1 polymer ?
#
loop_
_entity_poly.entity_id
_entity_poly.type
_entity_poly.pdbx_seq_one_letter_code
_entity_poly.pdbx_strand_id
1 'polypeptide(L)'
;FRLLPSAFTLVELLVVIEGVALLAALLLATEPSILAHSTLATTDVAITACMVALVYHFDRGREQPWMERVALPGLWYGLAILSKASALVFAPLCLVSMELFRLTRHPAQNSHPPGTSPVNQPVPTQAGLSSLADPNPAMSDGNSAGDTALSDAHDRSAGDAAASVPNGTNPCGDWRHRPNHFWQRTQPFRRDLMQIIVIALVITFVYVRSDFQPEASFVKWAETLGDSGGGRALQWLAQHLRIFTNAGEGLVQQVKHNVRGHGVYLLGHVYPRSVWYYFPVVLSIKLAIPLLLAPLLALAFHPKSLGNWALICALVLLAFSITYRVQIGIRLILPLVALLAVGLAASLSETARALAGWKRRLVVTGIIAGMLWVVISAVRVWPQGLCYANELWGGTREGYLRLSDSNYDWGQGLKELDRWRRDHGLAAMDLWHFGLDPEKERPPFHFLPLHLMEVAGPQDIGPLMKTDYLAVGTTLLYGSSNYAPLQQAAAVLRGLQPVGRTMTHFIYVFPKHTQP
;
A
#
# COMPACT_ATOMS: atom_id res chain seq x y z
N PHE A 1 -46.05 22.69 3.40
CA PHE A 1 -45.34 21.46 3.80
C PHE A 1 -44.43 20.96 2.68
N ARG A 2 -43.33 21.67 2.44
CA ARG A 2 -42.16 21.16 1.71
C ARG A 2 -40.98 21.43 2.63
N LEU A 3 -39.99 20.55 2.59
CA LEU A 3 -38.70 20.60 3.30
C LEU A 3 -38.65 19.82 4.62
N LEU A 4 -38.45 18.51 4.47
CA LEU A 4 -37.38 17.78 5.16
C LEU A 4 -36.96 16.68 4.17
N PRO A 5 -35.70 16.65 3.68
CA PRO A 5 -35.20 15.46 3.00
C PRO A 5 -35.39 14.29 3.95
N SER A 6 -35.91 13.16 3.49
CA SER A 6 -35.91 11.96 4.32
C SER A 6 -34.47 11.68 4.74
N ALA A 7 -34.25 11.13 5.94
CA ALA A 7 -32.89 10.81 6.42
C ALA A 7 -32.09 10.00 5.37
N PHE A 8 -32.79 9.21 4.57
CA PHE A 8 -32.27 8.51 3.40
C PHE A 8 -31.65 9.45 2.36
N THR A 9 -32.35 10.51 1.92
CA THR A 9 -31.84 11.49 0.95
C THR A 9 -30.64 12.26 1.47
N LEU A 10 -30.59 12.52 2.78
CA LEU A 10 -29.51 13.25 3.43
C LEU A 10 -28.22 12.40 3.51
N VAL A 11 -28.35 11.11 3.81
CA VAL A 11 -27.25 10.13 3.75
C VAL A 11 -26.82 9.88 2.30
N GLU A 12 -27.76 9.82 1.36
CA GLU A 12 -27.47 9.72 -0.08
C GLU A 12 -26.68 10.93 -0.59
N LEU A 13 -26.99 12.13 -0.10
CA LEU A 13 -26.26 13.36 -0.44
C LEU A 13 -24.84 13.36 0.14
N LEU A 14 -24.67 12.96 1.41
CA LEU A 14 -23.36 12.91 2.09
C LEU A 14 -22.40 11.92 1.41
N VAL A 15 -22.90 10.76 0.98
CA VAL A 15 -22.11 9.76 0.23
C VAL A 15 -21.73 10.25 -1.18
N VAL A 16 -22.44 11.22 -1.74
CA VAL A 16 -22.28 11.60 -3.16
C VAL A 16 -21.49 12.89 -3.36
N ILE A 17 -21.68 13.90 -2.50
CA ILE A 17 -21.13 15.25 -2.68
C ILE A 17 -19.71 15.39 -2.09
N GLU A 18 -19.43 14.75 -0.95
CA GLU A 18 -18.09 14.76 -0.29
C GLU A 18 -17.49 13.34 -0.11
N GLY A 19 -18.16 12.33 -0.67
CA GLY A 19 -18.08 10.95 -0.18
C GLY A 19 -16.77 10.20 -0.35
N VAL A 20 -15.85 10.56 -1.25
CA VAL A 20 -14.60 9.78 -1.43
C VAL A 20 -13.72 9.88 -0.19
N ALA A 21 -13.49 11.11 0.29
CA ALA A 21 -12.62 11.36 1.42
C ALA A 21 -13.23 10.81 2.71
N LEU A 22 -14.53 11.02 2.91
CA LEU A 22 -15.26 10.48 4.06
C LEU A 22 -15.29 8.95 4.04
N LEU A 23 -15.60 8.34 2.90
CA LEU A 23 -15.62 6.88 2.73
C LEU A 23 -14.23 6.29 2.98
N ALA A 24 -13.17 6.89 2.42
CA ALA A 24 -11.81 6.44 2.67
C ALA A 24 -11.43 6.56 4.16
N ALA A 25 -11.73 7.70 4.79
CA ALA A 25 -11.45 7.91 6.21
C ALA A 25 -12.20 6.91 7.10
N LEU A 26 -13.48 6.65 6.82
CA LEU A 26 -14.28 5.66 7.55
C LEU A 26 -13.72 4.25 7.35
N LEU A 27 -13.39 3.85 6.12
CA LEU A 27 -12.77 2.55 5.86
C LEU A 27 -11.45 2.41 6.63
N LEU A 28 -10.56 3.41 6.58
CA LEU A 28 -9.29 3.37 7.31
C LEU A 28 -9.48 3.32 8.83
N ALA A 29 -10.45 4.07 9.37
CA ALA A 29 -10.70 4.15 10.80
C ALA A 29 -11.41 2.90 11.36
N THR A 30 -12.13 2.15 10.52
CA THR A 30 -13.00 1.05 10.95
C THR A 30 -12.56 -0.31 10.41
N GLU A 31 -11.61 -0.39 9.48
CA GLU A 31 -11.08 -1.66 9.03
C GLU A 31 -10.36 -2.35 10.22
N PRO A 32 -10.79 -3.56 10.62
CA PRO A 32 -10.30 -4.20 11.85
C PRO A 32 -8.78 -4.38 11.90
N SER A 33 -8.11 -4.65 10.78
CA SER A 33 -6.66 -4.83 10.75
C SER A 33 -5.92 -3.52 11.00
N ILE A 34 -6.30 -2.40 10.36
CA ILE A 34 -5.71 -1.08 10.61
C ILE A 34 -5.98 -0.66 12.05
N LEU A 35 -7.22 -0.81 12.52
CA LEU A 35 -7.60 -0.44 13.88
C LEU A 35 -6.81 -1.24 14.93
N ALA A 36 -6.66 -2.55 14.73
CA ALA A 36 -5.88 -3.42 15.60
C ALA A 36 -4.43 -2.94 15.75
N HIS A 37 -3.75 -2.66 14.64
CA HIS A 37 -2.36 -2.23 14.65
C HIS A 37 -2.20 -0.78 15.15
N SER A 38 -3.27 0.02 15.16
CA SER A 38 -3.28 1.36 15.75
C SER A 38 -3.25 1.36 17.29
N THR A 39 -3.52 0.22 17.91
CA THR A 39 -3.42 0.04 19.37
C THR A 39 -2.03 -0.39 19.85
N LEU A 40 -1.16 -0.78 18.91
CA LEU A 40 0.15 -1.31 19.20
C LEU A 40 1.19 -0.19 19.05
N ALA A 41 2.12 -0.10 19.99
CA ALA A 41 3.25 0.81 19.92
C ALA A 41 4.32 0.29 18.92
N THR A 42 3.96 0.22 17.64
CA THR A 42 4.86 -0.18 16.53
C THR A 42 4.99 0.93 15.49
N THR A 43 5.90 0.76 14.54
CA THR A 43 6.11 1.73 13.46
C THR A 43 5.19 1.52 12.25
N ASP A 44 4.30 0.53 12.31
CA ASP A 44 3.50 0.08 11.16
C ASP A 44 2.44 1.11 10.73
N VAL A 45 1.79 1.77 11.70
CA VAL A 45 0.84 2.86 11.41
C VAL A 45 1.57 4.14 10.99
N ALA A 46 2.74 4.42 11.56
CA ALA A 46 3.55 5.58 11.21
C ALA A 46 3.99 5.56 9.73
N ILE A 47 4.56 4.45 9.25
CA ILE A 47 4.90 4.32 7.81
C ILE A 47 3.64 4.40 6.95
N THR A 48 2.53 3.80 7.37
CA THR A 48 1.27 3.82 6.61
C THR A 48 0.76 5.24 6.41
N ALA A 49 0.70 6.04 7.48
CA ALA A 49 0.31 7.44 7.42
C ALA A 49 1.27 8.29 6.56
N CYS A 50 2.59 8.12 6.74
CA CYS A 50 3.59 8.85 5.95
C CYS A 50 3.50 8.49 4.45
N MET A 51 3.24 7.22 4.12
CA MET A 51 3.07 6.78 2.74
C MET A 51 1.81 7.38 2.10
N VAL A 52 0.68 7.44 2.82
CA VAL A 52 -0.55 8.08 2.34
C VAL A 52 -0.34 9.59 2.15
N ALA A 53 0.32 10.26 3.10
CA ALA A 53 0.65 11.68 3.00
C ALA A 53 1.60 11.96 1.82
N LEU A 54 2.62 11.13 1.64
CA LEU A 54 3.57 11.22 0.51
C LEU A 54 2.85 11.18 -0.83
N VAL A 55 2.02 10.14 -1.08
CA VAL A 55 1.34 10.01 -2.37
C VAL A 55 0.30 11.12 -2.58
N TYR A 56 -0.36 11.59 -1.51
CA TYR A 56 -1.29 12.72 -1.58
C TYR A 56 -0.58 14.02 -2.01
N HIS A 57 0.50 14.39 -1.33
CA HIS A 57 1.24 15.61 -1.66
C HIS A 57 1.95 15.51 -3.00
N PHE A 58 2.43 14.31 -3.36
CA PHE A 58 3.00 14.08 -4.69
C PHE A 58 1.96 14.23 -5.79
N ASP A 59 0.71 13.77 -5.60
CA ASP A 59 -0.37 13.94 -6.58
C ASP A 59 -0.77 15.42 -6.72
N ARG A 60 -1.04 16.10 -5.59
CA ARG A 60 -1.52 17.49 -5.57
C ARG A 60 -0.45 18.53 -5.91
N GLY A 61 0.82 18.23 -5.63
CA GLY A 61 1.93 19.16 -5.78
C GLY A 61 2.52 19.25 -7.19
N ARG A 62 2.12 18.41 -8.15
CA ARG A 62 2.81 18.26 -9.45
C ARG A 62 2.97 19.54 -10.26
N GLU A 63 1.95 20.39 -10.24
CA GLU A 63 1.91 21.66 -11.01
C GLU A 63 2.17 22.87 -10.10
N GLN A 64 2.51 22.63 -8.85
CA GLN A 64 2.73 23.64 -7.84
C GLN A 64 4.21 24.06 -7.78
N PRO A 65 4.53 25.14 -7.02
CA PRO A 65 5.92 25.54 -6.79
C PRO A 65 6.77 24.43 -6.17
N TRP A 66 8.09 24.64 -6.15
CA TRP A 66 9.06 23.63 -5.71
C TRP A 66 8.79 23.08 -4.29
N MET A 67 8.26 23.92 -3.40
CA MET A 67 7.97 23.53 -2.02
C MET A 67 6.92 22.40 -1.99
N GLU A 68 5.79 22.57 -2.65
CA GLU A 68 4.71 21.60 -2.70
C GLU A 68 5.03 20.42 -3.62
N ARG A 69 5.77 20.68 -4.71
CA ARG A 69 6.10 19.68 -5.73
C ARG A 69 7.20 18.71 -5.32
N VAL A 70 8.19 19.18 -4.57
CA VAL A 70 9.43 18.45 -4.28
C VAL A 70 9.73 18.39 -2.80
N ALA A 71 9.75 19.53 -2.11
CA ALA A 71 10.21 19.58 -0.71
C ALA A 71 9.27 18.84 0.24
N LEU A 72 7.96 19.07 0.12
CA LEU A 72 6.95 18.46 0.97
C LEU A 72 6.82 16.94 0.75
N PRO A 73 6.78 16.42 -0.50
CA PRO A 73 6.94 14.99 -0.74
C PRO A 73 8.27 14.43 -0.21
N GLY A 74 9.38 15.16 -0.38
CA GLY A 74 10.69 14.77 0.17
C GLY A 74 10.68 14.63 1.69
N LEU A 75 10.02 15.54 2.40
CA LEU A 75 9.81 15.49 3.83
C LEU A 75 9.03 14.24 4.25
N TRP A 76 7.86 14.01 3.66
CA TRP A 76 7.04 12.84 3.98
C TRP A 76 7.73 11.52 3.65
N TYR A 77 8.53 11.49 2.58
CA TYR A 77 9.33 10.32 2.26
C TYR A 77 10.44 10.09 3.29
N GLY A 78 11.14 11.14 3.74
CA GLY A 78 12.12 11.05 4.83
C GLY A 78 11.49 10.52 6.12
N LEU A 79 10.33 11.04 6.51
CA LEU A 79 9.57 10.54 7.67
C LEU A 79 9.12 9.09 7.50
N ALA A 80 8.75 8.67 6.29
CA ALA A 80 8.41 7.28 6.01
C ALA A 80 9.60 6.34 6.19
N ILE A 81 10.80 6.72 5.71
CA ILE A 81 12.04 5.94 5.88
C ILE A 81 12.40 5.84 7.36
N LEU A 82 12.33 6.97 8.09
CA LEU A 82 12.59 7.02 9.53
C LEU A 82 11.60 6.18 10.34
N SER A 83 10.36 6.06 9.86
CA SER A 83 9.37 5.15 10.45
C SER A 83 9.75 3.70 10.19
N LYS A 84 10.08 3.34 8.94
CA LYS A 84 10.40 1.96 8.57
C LYS A 84 11.15 1.88 7.24
N ALA A 85 12.22 1.10 7.23
CA ALA A 85 13.11 0.93 6.07
C ALA A 85 12.40 0.45 4.78
N SER A 86 11.26 -0.24 4.88
CA SER A 86 10.48 -0.67 3.70
C SER A 86 10.00 0.50 2.83
N ALA A 87 9.90 1.72 3.40
CA ALA A 87 9.56 2.92 2.65
C ALA A 87 10.55 3.19 1.49
N LEU A 88 11.83 2.81 1.63
CA LEU A 88 12.84 2.94 0.59
C LEU A 88 12.44 2.28 -0.74
N VAL A 89 11.60 1.24 -0.66
CA VAL A 89 11.08 0.55 -1.84
C VAL A 89 9.64 0.95 -2.13
N PHE A 90 8.80 1.08 -1.10
CA PHE A 90 7.36 1.32 -1.30
C PHE A 90 7.11 2.68 -1.95
N ALA A 91 7.82 3.72 -1.53
CA ALA A 91 7.64 5.07 -2.06
C ALA A 91 8.02 5.15 -3.54
N PRO A 92 9.25 4.76 -3.99
CA PRO A 92 9.58 4.77 -5.41
C PRO A 92 8.60 3.94 -6.26
N LEU A 93 8.18 2.76 -5.79
CA LEU A 93 7.18 1.94 -6.49
C LEU A 93 5.86 2.69 -6.67
N CYS A 94 5.36 3.36 -5.62
CA CYS A 94 4.13 4.14 -5.71
C CYS A 94 4.28 5.35 -6.63
N LEU A 95 5.33 6.16 -6.48
CA LEU A 95 5.56 7.37 -7.28
C LEU A 95 5.71 7.04 -8.78
N VAL A 96 6.44 5.98 -9.12
CA VAL A 96 6.56 5.48 -10.50
C VAL A 96 5.22 4.97 -11.01
N SER A 97 4.47 4.21 -10.21
CA SER A 97 3.15 3.70 -10.60
C SER A 97 2.17 4.85 -10.91
N MET A 98 2.17 5.90 -10.09
CA MET A 98 1.35 7.09 -10.31
C MET A 98 1.75 7.83 -11.60
N GLU A 99 3.05 7.93 -11.89
CA GLU A 99 3.51 8.55 -13.15
C GLU A 99 3.13 7.72 -14.38
N LEU A 100 3.33 6.40 -14.33
CA LEU A 100 2.92 5.51 -15.41
C LEU A 100 1.40 5.60 -15.66
N PHE A 101 0.61 5.64 -14.59
CA PHE A 101 -0.84 5.82 -14.68
C PHE A 101 -1.23 7.16 -15.32
N ARG A 102 -0.53 8.25 -14.99
CA ARG A 102 -0.76 9.56 -15.60
C ARG A 102 -0.50 9.54 -17.10
N LEU A 103 0.61 8.91 -17.50
CA LEU A 103 1.01 8.84 -18.92
C LEU A 103 0.05 8.02 -19.78
N THR A 104 -0.64 7.02 -19.21
CA THR A 104 -1.66 6.25 -19.93
C THR A 104 -2.98 7.01 -20.06
N ARG A 105 -3.34 7.86 -19.09
CA ARG A 105 -4.57 8.68 -19.10
C ARG A 105 -4.45 9.96 -19.94
N HIS A 106 -3.25 10.50 -20.07
CA HIS A 106 -2.95 11.61 -20.98
C HIS A 106 -1.94 11.14 -22.04
N PRO A 107 -2.37 10.41 -23.09
CA PRO A 107 -1.51 10.15 -24.25
C PRO A 107 -0.99 11.48 -24.81
N ALA A 108 0.21 11.49 -25.39
CA ALA A 108 0.69 12.70 -26.04
C ALA A 108 -0.34 13.06 -27.11
N GLN A 109 -0.98 14.23 -26.99
CA GLN A 109 -1.55 14.85 -28.18
C GLN A 109 -0.41 14.88 -29.18
N ASN A 110 -0.59 14.27 -30.35
CA ASN A 110 0.41 14.24 -31.41
C ASN A 110 0.88 15.68 -31.63
N SER A 111 2.04 16.02 -31.10
CA SER A 111 2.67 17.30 -31.36
C SER A 111 3.06 17.25 -32.83
N HIS A 112 2.26 17.91 -33.67
CA HIS A 112 2.75 18.28 -35.00
C HIS A 112 4.11 18.96 -34.82
N PRO A 113 5.13 18.59 -35.61
CA PRO A 113 6.45 19.18 -35.48
C PRO A 113 6.35 20.71 -35.60
N PRO A 114 7.09 21.48 -34.79
CA PRO A 114 7.14 22.93 -34.93
C PRO A 114 7.84 23.25 -36.24
N GLY A 115 7.07 23.49 -37.30
CA GLY A 115 7.64 23.71 -38.63
C GLY A 115 6.71 23.53 -39.83
N THR A 116 5.39 23.67 -39.70
CA THR A 116 4.57 24.08 -40.85
C THR A 116 3.54 25.08 -40.34
N SER A 117 3.86 26.36 -40.49
CA SER A 117 2.86 27.42 -40.47
C SER A 117 1.68 27.01 -41.36
N PRO A 118 0.42 27.24 -40.96
CA PRO A 118 -0.67 27.14 -41.92
C PRO A 118 -0.38 28.17 -43.02
N VAL A 119 -0.02 27.66 -44.20
CA VAL A 119 0.04 28.42 -45.44
C VAL A 119 -1.26 29.21 -45.54
N ASN A 120 -1.13 30.52 -45.76
CA ASN A 120 -2.20 31.46 -46.07
C ASN A 120 -3.36 30.77 -46.78
N GLN A 121 -4.44 30.50 -46.05
CA GLN A 121 -5.73 30.34 -46.71
C GLN A 121 -6.14 31.74 -47.18
N PRO A 122 -6.38 31.96 -48.48
CA PRO A 122 -6.91 33.23 -48.93
C PRO A 122 -8.29 33.40 -48.30
N VAL A 123 -8.44 34.47 -47.52
CA VAL A 123 -9.71 34.98 -47.04
C VAL A 123 -10.61 35.17 -48.28
N PRO A 124 -11.82 34.58 -48.35
CA PRO A 124 -12.72 34.86 -49.46
C PRO A 124 -13.21 36.30 -49.34
N THR A 125 -12.70 37.17 -50.20
CA THR A 125 -13.25 38.50 -50.44
C THR A 125 -14.64 38.32 -51.05
N GLN A 126 -15.69 38.41 -50.24
CA GLN A 126 -17.05 38.62 -50.75
C GLN A 126 -17.24 40.11 -51.00
N ALA A 127 -17.21 40.49 -52.28
CA ALA A 127 -17.84 41.71 -52.77
C ALA A 127 -18.63 41.35 -54.03
N GLY A 128 -19.94 41.59 -53.99
CA GLY A 128 -20.78 41.73 -55.19
C GLY A 128 -21.97 40.77 -55.31
N LEU A 129 -23.01 40.99 -54.51
CA LEU A 129 -24.39 40.82 -54.98
C LEU A 129 -25.20 42.04 -54.55
N SER A 130 -25.89 42.60 -55.54
CA SER A 130 -26.56 43.88 -55.59
C SER A 130 -27.99 43.84 -55.03
N SER A 131 -28.48 45.04 -54.74
CA SER A 131 -29.90 45.49 -54.66
C SER A 131 -30.71 45.17 -53.40
N LEU A 132 -31.00 46.20 -52.60
CA LEU A 132 -32.33 46.83 -52.54
C LEU A 132 -32.34 48.03 -51.55
N ALA A 133 -32.67 49.20 -52.11
CA ALA A 133 -33.39 50.37 -51.56
C ALA A 133 -33.12 50.86 -50.13
N ASP A 134 -32.58 52.08 -49.98
CA ASP A 134 -33.39 53.29 -49.67
C ASP A 134 -32.51 54.58 -49.59
N PRO A 135 -33.09 55.80 -49.66
CA PRO A 135 -32.45 56.91 -50.36
C PRO A 135 -31.93 58.09 -49.50
N ASN A 136 -30.99 58.84 -50.12
CA ASN A 136 -30.83 60.31 -50.08
C ASN A 136 -30.00 60.98 -48.95
N PRO A 137 -29.51 62.24 -49.13
CA PRO A 137 -28.29 62.54 -49.88
C PRO A 137 -27.34 63.54 -49.16
N ALA A 138 -26.08 63.63 -49.58
CA ALA A 138 -25.32 64.89 -49.58
C ALA A 138 -24.00 64.74 -50.36
N MET A 139 -23.75 65.70 -51.27
CA MET A 139 -22.49 66.38 -51.63
C MET A 139 -21.17 65.58 -51.68
N SER A 140 -20.22 65.76 -52.60
CA SER A 140 -19.99 66.63 -53.76
C SER A 140 -18.64 66.20 -54.34
N ASP A 141 -18.44 66.45 -55.63
CA ASP A 141 -17.16 66.70 -56.32
C ASP A 141 -16.14 65.55 -56.55
N GLY A 142 -15.73 65.44 -57.83
CA GLY A 142 -14.32 65.28 -58.19
C GLY A 142 -13.95 64.08 -59.08
N ASN A 143 -13.84 64.34 -60.39
CA ASN A 143 -12.75 63.95 -61.34
C ASN A 143 -11.72 62.89 -60.88
N SER A 144 -11.17 62.00 -61.70
CA SER A 144 -10.96 61.96 -63.17
C SER A 144 -10.12 60.70 -63.50
N ALA A 145 -10.30 60.18 -64.73
CA ALA A 145 -9.32 59.58 -65.67
C ALA A 145 -8.31 58.55 -65.12
N GLY A 146 -8.33 57.29 -65.62
CA GLY A 146 -7.59 56.86 -66.82
C GLY A 146 -6.42 55.99 -66.36
N ASP A 147 -5.79 55.09 -67.10
CA ASP A 147 -5.96 54.52 -68.43
C ASP A 147 -4.94 53.36 -68.51
N THR A 148 -5.15 52.39 -69.41
CA THR A 148 -4.13 51.51 -70.06
C THR A 148 -3.21 50.60 -69.20
N ALA A 149 -3.23 49.27 -69.31
CA ALA A 149 -2.90 48.35 -70.43
C ALA A 149 -1.39 48.02 -70.60
N LEU A 150 -1.16 46.73 -70.92
CA LEU A 150 -0.01 46.08 -71.61
C LEU A 150 1.19 45.54 -70.81
N SER A 151 1.39 44.21 -70.93
CA SER A 151 2.49 43.51 -71.66
C SER A 151 2.84 42.21 -70.92
N ASP A 152 2.52 41.02 -71.43
CA ASP A 152 3.21 40.23 -72.47
C ASP A 152 4.58 39.63 -72.10
N ALA A 153 4.58 38.28 -72.11
CA ALA A 153 5.51 37.38 -72.81
C ALA A 153 6.68 36.68 -72.08
N HIS A 154 6.91 35.44 -72.60
CA HIS A 154 8.06 34.53 -72.52
C HIS A 154 8.14 33.58 -71.30
N ASP A 155 8.44 32.28 -71.41
CA ASP A 155 8.80 31.40 -72.55
C ASP A 155 8.62 29.91 -72.15
N ARG A 156 8.64 29.05 -73.17
CA ARG A 156 8.59 27.56 -73.19
C ARG A 156 9.89 26.97 -72.57
N SER A 157 10.11 25.70 -72.21
CA SER A 157 9.71 24.35 -72.65
C SER A 157 10.35 23.35 -71.65
N ALA A 158 9.63 22.37 -71.08
CA ALA A 158 9.57 20.95 -71.45
C ALA A 158 10.88 20.13 -71.34
N GLY A 159 10.85 19.07 -70.50
CA GLY A 159 11.92 18.06 -70.38
C GLY A 159 11.68 17.06 -69.24
N ASP A 160 10.73 16.14 -69.43
CA ASP A 160 10.56 14.77 -68.90
C ASP A 160 11.24 14.31 -67.60
N ALA A 161 10.41 13.83 -66.66
CA ALA A 161 10.56 12.49 -66.07
C ALA A 161 9.31 12.12 -65.23
N ALA A 162 8.65 11.03 -65.61
CA ALA A 162 7.59 10.40 -64.83
C ALA A 162 8.10 9.99 -63.43
N ALA A 163 7.40 10.41 -62.37
CA ALA A 163 7.61 9.89 -61.03
C ALA A 163 6.29 9.85 -60.25
N SER A 164 5.71 8.64 -60.23
CA SER A 164 5.10 7.99 -59.07
C SER A 164 4.31 8.87 -58.08
N VAL A 165 3.00 8.66 -58.10
CA VAL A 165 2.11 8.76 -56.94
C VAL A 165 2.82 8.23 -55.68
N PRO A 166 3.07 9.04 -54.63
CA PRO A 166 3.47 8.48 -53.36
C PRO A 166 2.24 7.87 -52.70
N ASN A 167 2.24 6.54 -52.68
CA ASN A 167 1.37 5.69 -51.91
C ASN A 167 1.08 6.25 -50.51
N GLY A 168 -0.19 6.16 -50.11
CA GLY A 168 -0.58 6.22 -48.72
C GLY A 168 0.23 5.21 -47.91
N THR A 169 1.11 5.71 -47.06
CA THR A 169 1.84 4.92 -46.08
C THR A 169 1.09 4.99 -44.74
N ASN A 170 0.66 3.81 -44.33
CA ASN A 170 0.06 3.40 -43.06
C ASN A 170 0.35 4.30 -41.84
N PRO A 171 -0.65 4.57 -40.97
CA PRO A 171 -0.45 5.15 -39.65
C PRO A 171 0.05 4.07 -38.67
N CYS A 172 1.22 3.52 -38.92
CA CYS A 172 1.93 2.65 -37.98
C CYS A 172 3.20 3.37 -37.53
N GLY A 173 3.09 4.14 -36.44
CA GLY A 173 4.18 4.92 -35.88
C GLY A 173 5.42 4.07 -35.59
N ASP A 174 6.56 4.59 -36.05
CA ASP A 174 7.88 3.99 -35.91
C ASP A 174 8.21 3.64 -34.45
N TRP A 175 8.30 2.33 -34.17
CA TRP A 175 8.56 1.80 -32.83
C TRP A 175 9.94 2.19 -32.29
N ARG A 176 10.88 2.56 -33.18
CA ARG A 176 12.26 2.91 -32.81
C ARG A 176 12.36 4.26 -32.09
N HIS A 177 11.39 5.16 -32.27
CA HIS A 177 11.37 6.48 -31.62
C HIS A 177 10.54 6.52 -30.32
N ARG A 178 9.77 5.47 -30.03
CA ARG A 178 8.96 5.36 -28.80
C ARG A 178 9.76 5.43 -27.49
N PRO A 179 10.96 4.82 -27.36
CA PRO A 179 11.75 4.91 -26.13
C PRO A 179 12.26 6.32 -25.85
N ASN A 180 12.76 7.01 -26.89
CA ASN A 180 13.29 8.38 -26.77
C ASN A 180 12.19 9.37 -26.39
N HIS A 181 11.01 9.24 -27.01
CA HIS A 181 9.85 10.07 -26.69
C HIS A 181 9.36 9.82 -25.25
N PHE A 182 9.28 8.56 -24.81
CA PHE A 182 8.93 8.21 -23.42
C PHE A 182 9.95 8.77 -22.41
N TRP A 183 11.25 8.69 -22.73
CA TRP A 183 12.32 9.22 -21.89
C TRP A 183 12.23 10.75 -21.73
N GLN A 184 11.97 11.48 -22.81
CA GLN A 184 11.78 12.93 -22.76
C GLN A 184 10.53 13.29 -21.92
N ARG A 185 9.43 12.56 -22.12
CA ARG A 185 8.16 12.82 -21.42
C ARG A 185 8.23 12.62 -19.91
N THR A 186 9.11 11.72 -19.46
CA THR A 186 9.34 11.44 -18.03
C THR A 186 10.45 12.31 -17.42
N GLN A 187 11.12 13.18 -18.18
CA GLN A 187 12.21 14.00 -17.66
C GLN A 187 11.81 14.87 -16.45
N PRO A 188 10.66 15.57 -16.43
CA PRO A 188 10.25 16.37 -15.27
C PRO A 188 10.05 15.50 -14.03
N PHE A 189 9.35 14.36 -14.20
CA PHE A 189 9.15 13.38 -13.13
C PHE A 189 10.48 12.86 -12.56
N ARG A 190 11.41 12.47 -13.42
CA ARG A 190 12.71 11.93 -12.99
C ARG A 190 13.53 12.98 -12.22
N ARG A 191 13.49 14.23 -12.67
CA ARG A 191 14.14 15.34 -11.97
C ARG A 191 13.55 15.55 -10.57
N ASP A 192 12.23 15.49 -10.43
CA ASP A 192 11.56 15.67 -9.13
C ASP A 192 11.78 14.46 -8.22
N LEU A 193 11.66 13.25 -8.76
CA LEU A 193 11.90 12.01 -8.03
C LEU A 193 13.31 11.97 -7.43
N MET A 194 14.33 12.36 -8.21
CA MET A 194 15.71 12.41 -7.70
C MET A 194 15.87 13.41 -6.55
N GLN A 195 15.27 14.59 -6.65
CA GLN A 195 15.31 15.57 -5.56
C GLN A 195 14.55 15.09 -4.31
N ILE A 196 13.37 14.48 -4.49
CA ILE A 196 12.57 13.89 -3.41
C ILE A 196 13.39 12.81 -2.68
N ILE A 197 14.06 11.92 -3.42
CA ILE A 197 14.94 10.89 -2.86
C ILE A 197 16.10 11.53 -2.08
N VAL A 198 16.79 12.51 -2.67
CA VAL A 198 17.92 13.19 -2.01
C VAL A 198 17.48 13.87 -0.72
N ILE A 199 16.37 14.61 -0.73
CA ILE A 199 15.83 15.27 0.47
C ILE A 199 15.50 14.23 1.55
N ALA A 200 14.81 13.14 1.18
CA ALA A 200 14.44 12.09 2.11
C ALA A 200 15.65 11.40 2.75
N LEU A 201 16.68 11.11 1.94
CA LEU A 201 17.94 10.55 2.42
C LEU A 201 18.68 11.53 3.33
N VAL A 202 18.78 12.80 2.96
CA VAL A 202 19.40 13.84 3.81
C VAL A 202 18.68 13.92 5.16
N ILE A 203 17.35 13.99 5.17
CA ILE A 203 16.55 13.99 6.42
C ILE A 203 16.86 12.74 7.25
N THR A 204 16.87 11.56 6.62
CA THR A 204 17.13 10.29 7.29
C THR A 204 18.51 10.26 7.93
N PHE A 205 19.56 10.58 7.17
CA PHE A 205 20.94 10.51 7.64
C PHE A 205 21.26 11.61 8.65
N VAL A 206 20.71 12.81 8.50
CA VAL A 206 20.87 13.90 9.48
C VAL A 206 20.18 13.53 10.80
N TYR A 207 18.98 12.95 10.74
CA TYR A 207 18.22 12.57 11.93
C TYR A 207 18.87 11.41 12.70
N VAL A 208 19.26 10.35 11.99
CA VAL A 208 19.90 9.17 12.60
C VAL A 208 21.32 9.47 13.08
N ARG A 209 21.91 10.57 12.56
CA ARG A 209 23.28 11.03 12.83
C ARG A 209 24.33 10.00 12.40
N SER A 210 25.58 10.43 12.44
CA SER A 210 26.74 9.55 12.29
C SER A 210 27.59 9.62 13.55
N ASP A 211 28.17 8.50 13.94
CA ASP A 211 29.23 8.43 14.94
C ASP A 211 30.61 8.79 14.36
N PHE A 212 30.67 9.08 13.05
CA PHE A 212 31.88 9.39 12.29
C PHE A 212 32.95 8.29 12.33
N GLN A 213 32.53 7.05 12.59
CA GLN A 213 33.40 5.88 12.51
C GLN A 213 33.24 5.17 11.16
N PRO A 214 34.17 4.30 10.74
CA PRO A 214 33.93 3.35 9.67
C PRO A 214 33.01 2.21 10.13
N GLU A 215 32.17 1.70 9.22
CA GLU A 215 31.27 0.56 9.47
C GLU A 215 32.12 -0.74 9.46
N ALA A 216 32.24 -1.43 10.61
CA ALA A 216 33.12 -2.59 10.78
C ALA A 216 32.70 -3.84 9.95
N SER A 217 31.41 -4.06 9.79
CA SER A 217 30.78 -5.09 8.95
C SER A 217 31.00 -4.86 7.44
N PHE A 218 30.98 -3.61 6.97
CA PHE A 218 31.22 -3.17 5.60
C PHE A 218 32.70 -3.23 5.29
N VAL A 219 33.57 -2.82 6.22
CA VAL A 219 35.03 -3.02 6.13
C VAL A 219 35.32 -4.51 6.00
N LYS A 220 34.78 -5.34 6.91
CA LYS A 220 34.98 -6.80 6.88
C LYS A 220 34.45 -7.43 5.60
N TRP A 221 33.31 -6.97 5.08
CA TRP A 221 32.79 -7.45 3.80
C TRP A 221 33.66 -7.00 2.62
N ALA A 222 34.09 -5.74 2.59
CA ALA A 222 34.93 -5.20 1.53
C ALA A 222 36.30 -5.89 1.47
N GLU A 223 36.84 -6.31 2.62
CA GLU A 223 38.05 -7.15 2.71
C GLU A 223 37.88 -8.52 2.05
N THR A 224 36.65 -9.02 1.90
CA THR A 224 36.38 -10.26 1.14
C THR A 224 36.38 -10.05 -0.37
N LEU A 225 36.30 -8.79 -0.85
CA LEU A 225 36.41 -8.47 -2.27
C LEU A 225 37.91 -8.52 -2.64
N GLY A 226 38.31 -9.46 -3.50
CA GLY A 226 39.71 -9.58 -3.93
C GLY A 226 40.27 -8.32 -4.62
N ASP A 227 41.58 -8.29 -4.85
CA ASP A 227 42.39 -7.10 -5.21
C ASP A 227 42.16 -6.48 -6.60
N SER A 228 41.03 -6.80 -7.23
CA SER A 228 40.54 -6.10 -8.42
C SER A 228 40.50 -4.58 -8.19
N GLY A 229 40.62 -3.78 -9.26
CA GLY A 229 40.56 -2.32 -9.16
C GLY A 229 39.27 -1.81 -8.48
N GLY A 230 38.14 -2.50 -8.72
CA GLY A 230 36.88 -2.25 -8.02
C GLY A 230 36.93 -2.65 -6.55
N GLY A 231 37.52 -3.80 -6.22
CA GLY A 231 37.69 -4.27 -4.84
C GLY A 231 38.50 -3.30 -3.99
N ARG A 232 39.65 -2.82 -4.49
CA ARG A 232 40.48 -1.82 -3.78
C ARG A 232 39.75 -0.49 -3.55
N ALA A 233 38.98 -0.02 -4.53
CA ALA A 233 38.18 1.19 -4.39
C ALA A 233 37.08 1.03 -3.32
N LEU A 234 36.42 -0.12 -3.30
CA LEU A 234 35.40 -0.47 -2.29
C LEU A 234 35.99 -0.66 -0.89
N GLN A 235 37.18 -1.27 -0.76
CA GLN A 235 37.90 -1.37 0.51
C GLN A 235 38.32 0.01 1.03
N TRP A 236 38.88 0.86 0.18
CA TRP A 236 39.23 2.24 0.57
C TRP A 236 37.99 3.01 1.00
N LEU A 237 36.89 2.92 0.24
CA LEU A 237 35.62 3.54 0.59
C LEU A 237 35.12 3.02 1.94
N ALA A 238 35.15 1.72 2.18
CA ALA A 238 34.70 1.13 3.45
C ALA A 238 35.50 1.65 4.65
N GLN A 239 36.81 1.80 4.51
CA GLN A 239 37.69 2.29 5.59
C GLN A 239 37.57 3.81 5.84
N HIS A 240 37.13 4.59 4.84
CA HIS A 240 37.13 6.06 4.91
C HIS A 240 35.72 6.69 4.94
N LEU A 241 34.67 5.95 4.59
CA LEU A 241 33.30 6.45 4.60
C LEU A 241 32.75 6.50 6.03
N ARG A 242 32.78 7.70 6.62
CA ARG A 242 32.41 7.95 8.03
C ARG A 242 31.09 8.68 8.22
N ILE A 243 30.43 9.11 7.15
CA ILE A 243 29.33 10.09 7.26
C ILE A 243 27.95 9.42 7.41
N PHE A 244 27.86 8.08 7.25
CA PHE A 244 26.58 7.39 7.02
C PHE A 244 26.45 6.02 7.73
N THR A 245 27.19 5.78 8.81
CA THR A 245 27.28 4.45 9.45
C THR A 245 25.99 3.96 10.07
N ASN A 246 25.33 4.74 10.92
CA ASN A 246 24.19 4.26 11.70
C ASN A 246 22.97 3.88 10.84
N ALA A 247 22.54 4.78 9.95
CA ALA A 247 21.44 4.49 9.04
C ALA A 247 21.85 3.42 8.01
N GLY A 248 23.11 3.44 7.53
CA GLY A 248 23.64 2.39 6.66
C GLY A 248 23.59 1.00 7.30
N GLU A 249 24.04 0.87 8.55
CA GLU A 249 24.03 -0.37 9.34
C GLU A 249 22.60 -0.89 9.50
N GLY A 250 21.65 -0.02 9.88
CA GLY A 250 20.24 -0.38 10.00
C GLY A 250 19.66 -0.93 8.68
N LEU A 251 20.02 -0.31 7.55
CA LEU A 251 19.60 -0.79 6.23
C LEU A 251 20.24 -2.13 5.87
N VAL A 252 21.55 -2.28 6.08
CA VAL A 252 22.27 -3.52 5.84
C VAL A 252 21.71 -4.66 6.71
N GLN A 253 21.43 -4.39 7.99
CA GLN A 253 20.81 -5.35 8.89
C GLN A 253 19.41 -5.75 8.42
N GLN A 254 18.60 -4.80 7.94
CA GLN A 254 17.29 -5.09 7.38
C GLN A 254 17.36 -5.95 6.12
N VAL A 255 18.33 -5.68 5.23
CA VAL A 255 18.59 -6.49 4.03
C VAL A 255 19.03 -7.89 4.42
N LYS A 256 20.02 -8.02 5.32
CA LYS A 256 20.49 -9.32 5.85
C LYS A 256 19.34 -10.12 6.47
N HIS A 257 18.48 -9.47 7.26
CA HIS A 257 17.31 -10.08 7.88
C HIS A 257 16.30 -10.59 6.84
N ASN A 258 16.01 -9.82 5.79
CA ASN A 258 15.15 -10.30 4.70
C ASN A 258 15.81 -11.42 3.90
N VAL A 259 17.11 -11.37 3.60
CA VAL A 259 17.81 -12.46 2.90
C VAL A 259 17.72 -13.78 3.66
N ARG A 260 17.91 -13.74 4.99
CA ARG A 260 17.76 -14.90 5.89
C ARG A 260 16.34 -15.46 5.89
N GLY A 261 15.33 -14.59 5.95
CA GLY A 261 13.92 -14.98 6.01
C GLY A 261 13.50 -15.63 7.33
N HIS A 262 12.22 -16.00 7.43
CA HIS A 262 11.65 -16.67 8.61
C HIS A 262 10.80 -17.88 8.20
N GLY A 263 10.64 -18.82 9.13
CA GLY A 263 9.57 -19.82 9.06
C GLY A 263 8.22 -19.16 9.30
N VAL A 264 7.17 -19.66 8.63
CA VAL A 264 5.83 -19.06 8.67
C VAL A 264 4.78 -20.10 9.03
N TYR A 265 3.73 -19.67 9.72
CA TYR A 265 2.58 -20.49 10.01
C TYR A 265 1.41 -19.94 9.20
N LEU A 266 0.80 -20.81 8.40
CA LEU A 266 -0.29 -20.44 7.51
C LEU A 266 -1.20 -21.65 7.29
N LEU A 267 -2.50 -21.47 7.51
CA LEU A 267 -3.53 -22.49 7.27
C LEU A 267 -3.25 -23.84 7.94
N GLY A 268 -2.77 -23.84 9.18
CA GLY A 268 -2.48 -25.07 9.93
C GLY A 268 -1.09 -25.66 9.66
N HIS A 269 -0.34 -25.12 8.70
CA HIS A 269 0.98 -25.62 8.32
C HIS A 269 2.11 -24.70 8.78
N VAL A 270 3.17 -25.31 9.30
CA VAL A 270 4.45 -24.64 9.59
C VAL A 270 5.38 -24.85 8.40
N TYR A 271 5.77 -23.76 7.75
CA TYR A 271 6.74 -23.76 6.66
C TYR A 271 8.11 -23.31 7.20
N PRO A 272 9.20 -24.00 6.83
CA PRO A 272 10.54 -23.64 7.31
C PRO A 272 11.07 -22.34 6.71
N ARG A 273 10.49 -21.88 5.61
CA ARG A 273 10.85 -20.66 4.88
C ARG A 273 9.58 -19.92 4.44
N SER A 274 9.77 -18.72 3.90
CA SER A 274 8.72 -17.90 3.30
C SER A 274 7.97 -18.61 2.17
N VAL A 275 6.68 -18.32 2.03
CA VAL A 275 5.81 -18.81 0.96
C VAL A 275 5.30 -17.66 0.09
N TRP A 276 5.34 -17.81 -1.23
CA TRP A 276 5.04 -16.71 -2.16
C TRP A 276 3.61 -16.17 -2.06
N TYR A 277 2.66 -17.00 -1.62
CA TYR A 277 1.23 -16.67 -1.50
C TYR A 277 0.82 -16.20 -0.09
N TYR A 278 1.78 -15.96 0.81
CA TYR A 278 1.50 -15.58 2.20
C TYR A 278 0.60 -14.34 2.30
N PHE A 279 1.02 -13.21 1.73
CA PHE A 279 0.28 -11.95 1.85
C PHE A 279 -1.08 -11.96 1.14
N PRO A 280 -1.25 -12.51 -0.08
CA PRO A 280 -2.57 -12.70 -0.67
C PRO A 280 -3.54 -13.49 0.23
N VAL A 281 -3.08 -14.58 0.85
CA VAL A 281 -3.91 -15.37 1.77
C VAL A 281 -4.19 -14.62 3.06
N VAL A 282 -3.19 -13.96 3.65
CA VAL A 282 -3.36 -13.17 4.87
C VAL A 282 -4.37 -12.04 4.65
N LEU A 283 -4.29 -11.31 3.52
CA LEU A 283 -5.27 -10.27 3.17
C LEU A 283 -6.68 -10.84 3.03
N SER A 284 -6.83 -12.01 2.41
CA SER A 284 -8.16 -12.63 2.28
C SER A 284 -8.74 -13.10 3.61
N ILE A 285 -7.91 -13.33 4.64
CA ILE A 285 -8.33 -13.66 6.02
C ILE A 285 -8.61 -12.40 6.84
N LYS A 286 -7.75 -11.39 6.70
CA LYS A 286 -7.68 -10.23 7.60
C LYS A 286 -8.54 -9.06 7.16
N LEU A 287 -8.80 -8.89 5.87
CA LEU A 287 -9.67 -7.82 5.43
C LEU A 287 -11.13 -8.15 5.69
N ALA A 288 -11.91 -7.15 6.12
CA ALA A 288 -13.34 -7.29 6.26
C ALA A 288 -13.99 -7.66 4.90
N ILE A 289 -15.00 -8.54 4.94
CA ILE A 289 -15.69 -9.03 3.73
C ILE A 289 -16.17 -7.90 2.81
N PRO A 290 -16.74 -6.79 3.30
CA PRO A 290 -17.12 -5.67 2.42
C PRO A 290 -15.97 -5.10 1.60
N LEU A 291 -14.74 -5.08 2.14
CA LEU A 291 -13.55 -4.63 1.42
C LEU A 291 -13.15 -5.62 0.31
N LEU A 292 -13.35 -6.92 0.52
CA LEU A 292 -13.13 -7.97 -0.48
C LEU A 292 -14.22 -7.95 -1.58
N LEU A 293 -15.45 -7.58 -1.24
CA LEU A 293 -16.57 -7.50 -2.18
C LEU A 293 -16.64 -6.18 -2.96
N ALA A 294 -16.09 -5.09 -2.42
CA ALA A 294 -16.05 -3.78 -3.06
C ALA A 294 -15.51 -3.80 -4.51
N PRO A 295 -14.37 -4.45 -4.84
CA PRO A 295 -13.91 -4.52 -6.22
C PRO A 295 -14.86 -5.32 -7.13
N LEU A 296 -15.55 -6.35 -6.61
CA LEU A 296 -16.54 -7.12 -7.38
C LEU A 296 -17.78 -6.27 -7.68
N LEU A 297 -18.23 -5.46 -6.72
CA LEU A 297 -19.32 -4.52 -6.92
C LEU A 297 -18.96 -3.48 -7.99
N ALA A 298 -17.78 -2.89 -7.90
CA ALA A 298 -17.30 -1.95 -8.92
C ALA A 298 -17.16 -2.62 -10.30
N LEU A 299 -16.64 -3.85 -10.35
CA LEU A 299 -16.53 -4.62 -11.60
C LEU A 299 -17.89 -4.93 -12.23
N ALA A 300 -18.92 -5.23 -11.43
CA ALA A 300 -20.26 -5.55 -11.93
C ALA A 300 -20.98 -4.34 -12.55
N PHE A 301 -20.76 -3.13 -12.02
CA PHE A 301 -21.53 -1.95 -12.42
C PHE A 301 -20.73 -0.90 -13.19
N HIS A 302 -19.44 -0.72 -12.89
CA HIS A 302 -18.59 0.28 -13.53
C HIS A 302 -17.09 -0.10 -13.49
N PRO A 303 -16.67 -1.14 -14.25
CA PRO A 303 -15.29 -1.66 -14.25
C PRO A 303 -14.19 -0.59 -14.39
N LYS A 304 -14.46 0.47 -15.16
CA LYS A 304 -13.51 1.55 -15.42
C LYS A 304 -13.10 2.32 -14.15
N SER A 305 -13.95 2.33 -13.11
CA SER A 305 -13.64 2.99 -11.84
C SER A 305 -12.48 2.34 -11.08
N LEU A 306 -12.20 1.06 -11.35
CA LEU A 306 -11.07 0.34 -10.74
C LEU A 306 -9.71 0.82 -11.28
N GLY A 307 -9.70 1.50 -12.43
CA GLY A 307 -8.49 2.04 -13.03
C GLY A 307 -8.07 3.35 -12.40
N ASN A 308 -7.74 3.40 -11.11
CA ASN A 308 -7.22 4.58 -10.42
C ASN A 308 -5.83 4.32 -9.83
N TRP A 309 -5.05 5.40 -9.62
CA TRP A 309 -3.65 5.28 -9.21
C TRP A 309 -3.48 4.58 -7.86
N ALA A 310 -4.40 4.77 -6.90
CA ALA A 310 -4.28 4.19 -5.56
C ALA A 310 -4.42 2.66 -5.59
N LEU A 311 -5.39 2.14 -6.36
CA LEU A 311 -5.51 0.69 -6.60
C LEU A 311 -4.30 0.12 -7.34
N ILE A 312 -3.75 0.86 -8.31
CA ILE A 312 -2.53 0.42 -9.02
C ILE A 312 -1.35 0.36 -8.05
N CYS A 313 -1.15 1.36 -7.20
CA CYS A 313 -0.11 1.32 -6.18
C CYS A 313 -0.31 0.14 -5.23
N ALA A 314 -1.53 -0.11 -4.75
CA ALA A 314 -1.85 -1.27 -3.92
C ALA A 314 -1.52 -2.60 -4.62
N LEU A 315 -1.89 -2.74 -5.91
CA LEU A 315 -1.59 -3.94 -6.71
C LEU A 315 -0.08 -4.12 -6.94
N VAL A 316 0.67 -3.04 -7.19
CA VAL A 316 2.13 -3.10 -7.36
C VAL A 316 2.81 -3.49 -6.05
N LEU A 317 2.38 -2.93 -4.91
CA LEU A 317 2.87 -3.35 -3.60
C LEU A 317 2.51 -4.81 -3.29
N LEU A 318 1.32 -5.27 -3.69
CA LEU A 318 0.90 -6.66 -3.55
C LEU A 318 1.80 -7.59 -4.38
N ALA A 319 2.03 -7.26 -5.64
CA ALA A 319 2.92 -8.01 -6.51
C ALA A 319 4.36 -8.03 -5.96
N PHE A 320 4.84 -6.90 -5.45
CA PHE A 320 6.15 -6.81 -4.82
C PHE A 320 6.25 -7.66 -3.53
N SER A 321 5.16 -7.86 -2.80
CA SER A 321 5.13 -8.67 -1.58
C SER A 321 5.54 -10.13 -1.77
N ILE A 322 5.47 -10.66 -2.99
CA ILE A 322 5.94 -12.01 -3.36
C ILE A 322 7.44 -12.17 -3.10
N THR A 323 8.20 -11.07 -3.13
CA THR A 323 9.65 -11.07 -2.89
C THR A 323 10.02 -11.09 -1.40
N TYR A 324 9.04 -10.96 -0.50
CA TYR A 324 9.29 -10.84 0.93
C TYR A 324 9.57 -12.20 1.52
N ARG A 325 10.69 -12.29 2.24
CA ARG A 325 11.09 -13.50 2.95
C ARG A 325 10.83 -13.43 4.44
N VAL A 326 10.58 -12.21 4.94
CA VAL A 326 10.10 -11.95 6.30
C VAL A 326 8.58 -11.78 6.21
N GLN A 327 7.86 -12.75 6.77
CA GLN A 327 6.42 -12.92 6.60
C GLN A 327 5.77 -13.15 7.97
N ILE A 328 5.95 -12.17 8.85
CA ILE A 328 5.60 -12.25 10.27
C ILE A 328 4.33 -11.47 10.62
N GLY A 329 3.54 -11.03 9.63
CA GLY A 329 2.31 -10.27 9.89
C GLY A 329 1.82 -9.40 8.73
N ILE A 330 0.50 -9.18 8.65
CA ILE A 330 -0.12 -8.19 7.76
C ILE A 330 0.43 -6.77 7.97
N ARG A 331 0.95 -6.49 9.17
CA ARG A 331 1.58 -5.22 9.56
C ARG A 331 2.67 -4.74 8.60
N LEU A 332 3.33 -5.67 7.90
CA LEU A 332 4.36 -5.35 6.91
C LEU A 332 3.82 -4.69 5.63
N ILE A 333 2.53 -4.85 5.36
CA ILE A 333 1.86 -4.35 4.16
C ILE A 333 0.66 -3.44 4.48
N LEU A 334 0.57 -2.84 5.67
CA LEU A 334 -0.49 -1.86 5.95
C LEU A 334 -0.53 -0.66 4.98
N PRO A 335 0.60 -0.15 4.44
CA PRO A 335 0.56 0.87 3.38
C PRO A 335 -0.26 0.41 2.16
N LEU A 336 -0.16 -0.87 1.79
CA LEU A 336 -0.98 -1.46 0.72
C LEU A 336 -2.46 -1.44 1.10
N VAL A 337 -2.82 -1.87 2.33
CA VAL A 337 -4.21 -1.89 2.80
C VAL A 337 -4.81 -0.48 2.80
N ALA A 338 -4.03 0.52 3.20
CA ALA A 338 -4.49 1.91 3.19
C ALA A 338 -4.74 2.44 1.78
N LEU A 339 -3.82 2.19 0.84
CA LEU A 339 -3.98 2.56 -0.56
C LEU A 339 -5.15 1.80 -1.23
N LEU A 340 -5.35 0.54 -0.86
CA LEU A 340 -6.50 -0.25 -1.29
C LEU A 340 -7.81 0.39 -0.81
N ALA A 341 -7.92 0.76 0.48
CA ALA A 341 -9.10 1.43 1.02
C ALA A 341 -9.40 2.76 0.32
N VAL A 342 -8.37 3.60 0.10
CA VAL A 342 -8.50 4.87 -0.64
C VAL A 342 -8.96 4.63 -2.09
N GLY A 343 -8.34 3.68 -2.78
CA GLY A 343 -8.65 3.36 -4.17
C GLY A 343 -10.04 2.75 -4.34
N LEU A 344 -10.49 1.91 -3.40
CA LEU A 344 -11.85 1.36 -3.39
C LEU A 344 -12.88 2.44 -3.05
N ALA A 345 -12.60 3.36 -2.11
CA ALA A 345 -13.47 4.48 -1.82
C ALA A 345 -13.69 5.38 -3.05
N ALA A 346 -12.61 5.67 -3.79
CA ALA A 346 -12.68 6.40 -5.04
C ALA A 346 -13.51 5.64 -6.09
N SER A 347 -13.24 4.34 -6.27
CA SER A 347 -13.94 3.50 -7.25
C SER A 347 -15.44 3.34 -6.96
N LEU A 348 -15.81 3.11 -5.70
CA LEU A 348 -17.20 2.99 -5.27
C LEU A 348 -17.97 4.30 -5.43
N SER A 349 -17.34 5.43 -5.08
CA SER A 349 -17.96 6.75 -5.25
C SER A 349 -18.17 7.09 -6.73
N GLU A 350 -17.19 6.78 -7.59
CA GLU A 350 -17.33 6.95 -9.04
C GLU A 350 -18.42 6.04 -9.61
N THR A 351 -18.47 4.77 -9.18
CA THR A 351 -19.52 3.82 -9.58
C THR A 351 -20.91 4.34 -9.20
N ALA A 352 -21.09 4.84 -7.97
CA ALA A 352 -22.37 5.38 -7.52
C ALA A 352 -22.81 6.63 -8.33
N ARG A 353 -21.86 7.50 -8.70
CA ARG A 353 -22.13 8.70 -9.52
C ARG A 353 -22.43 8.38 -10.99
N ALA A 354 -21.82 7.33 -11.53
CA ALA A 354 -22.02 6.92 -12.92
C ALA A 354 -23.38 6.24 -13.18
N LEU A 355 -24.06 5.79 -12.12
CA LEU A 355 -25.34 5.10 -12.21
C LEU A 355 -26.53 6.03 -11.94
N ALA A 356 -27.70 5.64 -12.45
CA ALA A 356 -28.97 6.30 -12.17
C ALA A 356 -30.06 5.28 -11.76
N GLY A 357 -31.18 5.78 -11.22
CA GLY A 357 -32.35 4.99 -10.88
C GLY A 357 -32.08 3.88 -9.85
N TRP A 358 -32.68 2.70 -10.08
CA TRP A 358 -32.60 1.57 -9.13
C TRP A 358 -31.17 1.01 -8.98
N LYS A 359 -30.36 1.03 -10.04
CA LYS A 359 -28.95 0.55 -9.99
C LYS A 359 -28.12 1.40 -9.03
N ARG A 360 -28.29 2.72 -9.06
CA ARG A 360 -27.64 3.63 -8.12
C ARG A 360 -28.08 3.36 -6.69
N ARG A 361 -29.39 3.21 -6.45
CA ARG A 361 -29.94 2.89 -5.12
C ARG A 361 -29.36 1.58 -4.58
N LEU A 362 -29.26 0.55 -5.43
CA LEU A 362 -28.65 -0.73 -5.07
C LEU A 362 -27.19 -0.58 -4.65
N VAL A 363 -26.36 0.11 -5.45
CA VAL A 363 -24.95 0.32 -5.14
C VAL A 363 -24.75 1.16 -3.88
N VAL A 364 -25.49 2.27 -3.72
CA VAL A 364 -25.40 3.12 -2.53
C VAL A 364 -25.84 2.35 -1.28
N THR A 365 -26.93 1.60 -1.35
CA THR A 365 -27.39 0.74 -0.24
C THR A 365 -26.33 -0.31 0.10
N GLY A 366 -25.70 -0.92 -0.92
CA GLY A 366 -24.61 -1.88 -0.75
C GLY A 366 -23.38 -1.26 -0.08
N ILE A 367 -23.01 -0.03 -0.45
CA ILE A 367 -21.90 0.72 0.19
C ILE A 367 -22.22 0.99 1.66
N ILE A 368 -23.43 1.47 1.97
CA ILE A 368 -23.85 1.77 3.35
C ILE A 368 -23.90 0.49 4.19
N ALA A 369 -24.51 -0.58 3.67
CA ALA A 369 -24.57 -1.87 4.35
C ALA A 369 -23.17 -2.47 4.57
N GLY A 370 -22.30 -2.37 3.56
CA GLY A 370 -20.90 -2.77 3.66
C GLY A 370 -20.15 -1.98 4.73
N MET A 371 -20.34 -0.67 4.78
CA MET A 371 -19.73 0.17 5.80
C MET A 371 -20.21 -0.19 7.22
N LEU A 372 -21.53 -0.38 7.38
CA LEU A 372 -22.10 -0.81 8.65
C LEU A 372 -21.54 -2.17 9.07
N TRP A 373 -21.34 -3.09 8.13
CA TRP A 373 -20.70 -4.37 8.40
C TRP A 373 -19.26 -4.18 8.89
N VAL A 374 -18.42 -3.38 8.20
CA VAL A 374 -17.04 -3.11 8.65
C VAL A 374 -17.02 -2.58 10.08
N VAL A 375 -17.89 -1.61 10.41
CA VAL A 375 -18.04 -1.05 11.76
C VAL A 375 -18.43 -2.14 12.77
N ILE A 376 -19.43 -2.97 12.44
CA ILE A 376 -19.88 -4.07 13.31
C ILE A 376 -18.75 -5.08 13.53
N SER A 377 -17.99 -5.45 12.49
CA SER A 377 -16.84 -6.35 12.61
C SER A 377 -15.77 -5.79 13.53
N ALA A 378 -15.46 -4.49 13.44
CA ALA A 378 -14.50 -3.82 14.31
C ALA A 378 -14.96 -3.76 15.78
N VAL A 379 -16.22 -3.40 16.01
CA VAL A 379 -16.80 -3.34 17.37
C VAL A 379 -16.85 -4.72 18.02
N ARG A 380 -17.22 -5.77 17.25
CA ARG A 380 -17.35 -7.14 17.79
C ARG A 380 -16.03 -7.76 18.20
N VAL A 381 -14.93 -7.39 17.55
CA VAL A 381 -13.61 -7.97 17.84
C VAL A 381 -12.86 -7.21 18.93
N TRP A 382 -13.34 -6.01 19.32
CA TRP A 382 -12.66 -5.20 20.32
C TRP A 382 -12.84 -5.75 21.74
N PRO A 383 -11.78 -5.79 22.59
CA PRO A 383 -10.43 -5.24 22.39
C PRO A 383 -9.43 -6.17 21.69
N GLN A 384 -9.80 -7.40 21.33
CA GLN A 384 -8.92 -8.40 20.69
C GLN A 384 -8.73 -8.16 19.17
N GLY A 385 -8.63 -6.90 18.73
CA GLY A 385 -8.58 -6.55 17.30
C GLY A 385 -7.50 -7.32 16.52
N LEU A 386 -6.35 -7.60 17.15
CA LEU A 386 -5.27 -8.36 16.52
C LEU A 386 -5.71 -9.76 16.07
N CYS A 387 -6.65 -10.38 16.79
CA CYS A 387 -7.17 -11.72 16.50
C CYS A 387 -8.18 -11.72 15.32
N TYR A 388 -8.57 -10.56 14.78
CA TYR A 388 -9.60 -10.50 13.74
C TYR A 388 -9.30 -11.44 12.57
N ALA A 389 -10.22 -12.34 12.30
CA ALA A 389 -10.27 -13.12 11.07
C ALA A 389 -11.72 -13.06 10.58
N ASN A 390 -11.88 -12.79 9.29
CA ASN A 390 -13.20 -12.61 8.73
C ASN A 390 -13.97 -13.94 8.68
N GLU A 391 -15.26 -13.82 8.42
CA GLU A 391 -16.22 -14.91 8.53
C GLU A 391 -16.02 -15.99 7.45
N LEU A 392 -15.40 -15.66 6.30
CA LEU A 392 -15.09 -16.63 5.25
C LEU A 392 -14.04 -17.67 5.69
N TRP A 393 -13.24 -17.34 6.70
CA TRP A 393 -12.17 -18.21 7.22
C TRP A 393 -12.51 -18.86 8.57
N GLY A 394 -13.78 -18.87 8.96
CA GLY A 394 -14.24 -19.44 10.23
C GLY A 394 -14.33 -18.44 11.38
N GLY A 395 -14.10 -17.15 11.09
CA GLY A 395 -14.23 -16.07 12.07
C GLY A 395 -13.07 -15.96 13.06
N THR A 396 -13.14 -14.93 13.89
CA THR A 396 -12.06 -14.52 14.79
C THR A 396 -11.65 -15.63 15.75
N ARG A 397 -12.60 -16.33 16.39
CA ARG A 397 -12.31 -17.31 17.46
C ARG A 397 -11.41 -18.48 17.00
N GLU A 398 -11.51 -18.87 15.74
CA GLU A 398 -10.72 -19.96 15.14
C GLU A 398 -9.57 -19.44 14.26
N GLY A 399 -9.29 -18.14 14.29
CA GLY A 399 -8.25 -17.52 13.48
C GLY A 399 -6.84 -18.06 13.77
N TYR A 400 -6.60 -18.54 15.00
CA TYR A 400 -5.33 -19.15 15.41
C TYR A 400 -4.97 -20.41 14.60
N LEU A 401 -5.95 -21.08 13.99
CA LEU A 401 -5.73 -22.23 13.12
C LEU A 401 -5.29 -21.83 11.70
N ARG A 402 -5.36 -20.53 11.36
CA ARG A 402 -5.06 -20.01 10.02
C ARG A 402 -3.84 -19.10 10.05
N LEU A 403 -3.70 -18.33 11.12
CA LEU A 403 -2.65 -17.34 11.31
C LEU A 403 -2.13 -17.40 12.74
N SER A 404 -0.87 -17.00 12.93
CA SER A 404 -0.20 -16.95 14.23
C SER A 404 0.74 -15.73 14.29
N ASP A 405 1.51 -15.58 15.39
CA ASP A 405 2.41 -14.45 15.64
C ASP A 405 1.65 -13.12 15.65
N SER A 406 2.23 -12.04 15.11
CA SER A 406 1.61 -10.71 15.04
C SER A 406 0.35 -10.63 14.18
N ASN A 407 -0.12 -11.74 13.61
CA ASN A 407 -1.46 -11.83 13.03
C ASN A 407 -2.52 -12.34 14.00
N TYR A 408 -2.21 -12.85 15.17
CA TYR A 408 -3.26 -13.39 16.05
C TYR A 408 -2.92 -13.29 17.53
N ASP A 409 -1.77 -13.81 17.94
CA ASP A 409 -1.33 -13.83 19.34
C ASP A 409 0.11 -13.37 19.43
N TRP A 410 0.25 -12.14 19.88
CA TRP A 410 1.53 -11.46 20.07
C TRP A 410 1.78 -11.15 21.54
N GLY A 411 1.04 -11.82 22.44
CA GLY A 411 1.15 -11.68 23.88
C GLY A 411 0.10 -10.77 24.54
N GLN A 412 -0.89 -10.27 23.81
CA GLN A 412 -1.86 -9.29 24.33
C GLN A 412 -2.89 -9.85 25.33
N GLY A 413 -3.00 -11.17 25.46
CA GLY A 413 -4.12 -11.83 26.16
C GLY A 413 -4.05 -11.90 27.69
N LEU A 414 -3.01 -11.38 28.35
CA LEU A 414 -2.82 -11.57 29.80
C LEU A 414 -3.97 -11.02 30.66
N LYS A 415 -4.55 -9.88 30.29
CA LYS A 415 -5.69 -9.28 31.02
C LYS A 415 -6.96 -10.14 30.92
N GLU A 416 -7.21 -10.72 29.76
CA GLU A 416 -8.33 -11.64 29.55
C GLU A 416 -8.12 -12.94 30.33
N LEU A 417 -6.88 -13.44 30.33
CA LEU A 417 -6.48 -14.62 31.07
C LEU A 417 -6.61 -14.43 32.59
N ASP A 418 -6.22 -13.27 33.13
CA ASP A 418 -6.40 -12.96 34.55
C ASP A 418 -7.89 -12.88 34.93
N ARG A 419 -8.72 -12.33 34.05
CA ARG A 419 -10.18 -12.33 34.28
C ARG A 419 -10.73 -13.75 34.31
N TRP A 420 -10.36 -14.58 33.33
CA TRP A 420 -10.76 -15.99 33.31
C TRP A 420 -10.34 -16.71 34.59
N ARG A 421 -9.09 -16.53 35.05
CA ARG A 421 -8.57 -17.07 36.31
C ARG A 421 -9.46 -16.67 37.51
N ARG A 422 -9.80 -15.38 37.63
CA ARG A 422 -10.63 -14.85 38.72
C ARG A 422 -12.05 -15.39 38.69
N ASP A 423 -12.66 -15.47 37.51
CA ASP A 423 -14.02 -15.99 37.32
C ASP A 423 -14.12 -17.48 37.70
N HIS A 424 -13.00 -18.21 37.66
CA HIS A 424 -12.89 -19.62 38.06
C HIS A 424 -12.32 -19.80 39.47
N GLY A 425 -12.16 -18.74 40.27
CA GLY A 425 -11.72 -18.82 41.67
C GLY A 425 -10.27 -19.26 41.87
N LEU A 426 -9.42 -19.16 40.85
CA LEU A 426 -8.04 -19.62 40.90
C LEU A 426 -7.13 -18.53 41.49
N ALA A 427 -6.30 -18.85 42.49
CA ALA A 427 -5.39 -17.87 43.09
C ALA A 427 -4.19 -17.51 42.20
N ALA A 428 -3.65 -18.49 41.48
CA ALA A 428 -2.49 -18.37 40.59
C ALA A 428 -2.58 -19.37 39.44
N MET A 429 -1.75 -19.21 38.41
CA MET A 429 -1.70 -20.11 37.26
C MET A 429 -0.30 -20.16 36.64
N ASP A 430 0.14 -21.35 36.22
CA ASP A 430 1.36 -21.48 35.41
C ASP A 430 1.08 -21.03 33.98
N LEU A 431 2.06 -20.39 33.36
CA LEU A 431 1.88 -19.66 32.11
C LEU A 431 3.04 -19.90 31.15
N TRP A 432 2.76 -20.53 30.02
CA TRP A 432 3.67 -20.57 28.88
C TRP A 432 3.22 -19.55 27.82
N HIS A 433 3.93 -18.42 27.77
CA HIS A 433 3.48 -17.22 27.06
C HIS A 433 4.51 -16.67 26.07
N PHE A 434 4.02 -16.24 24.89
CA PHE A 434 4.85 -15.72 23.81
C PHE A 434 5.34 -14.29 24.05
N GLY A 435 4.50 -13.42 24.64
CA GLY A 435 4.77 -12.01 24.80
C GLY A 435 5.94 -11.68 25.74
N LEU A 436 6.38 -10.42 25.66
CA LEU A 436 7.45 -9.85 26.47
C LEU A 436 6.93 -9.02 27.66
N ASP A 437 5.62 -9.03 27.92
CA ASP A 437 5.04 -8.32 29.05
C ASP A 437 5.62 -8.85 30.37
N PRO A 438 6.26 -8.01 31.21
CA PRO A 438 6.86 -8.44 32.47
C PRO A 438 5.85 -8.99 33.48
N GLU A 439 4.55 -8.68 33.33
CA GLU A 439 3.49 -9.23 34.18
C GLU A 439 3.38 -10.76 34.07
N LYS A 440 3.89 -11.39 32.99
CA LYS A 440 3.90 -12.85 32.84
C LYS A 440 4.77 -13.55 33.91
N GLU A 441 5.73 -12.84 34.50
CA GLU A 441 6.68 -13.34 35.50
C GLU A 441 6.32 -12.96 36.93
N ARG A 442 5.17 -12.28 37.13
CA ARG A 442 4.72 -11.77 38.43
C ARG A 442 3.42 -12.46 38.85
N PRO A 443 3.17 -12.59 40.18
CA PRO A 443 1.87 -13.03 40.66
C PRO A 443 0.73 -12.24 40.00
N PRO A 444 -0.35 -12.89 39.55
CA PRO A 444 -0.72 -14.29 39.84
C PRO A 444 -0.15 -15.32 38.85
N PHE A 445 0.70 -14.92 37.90
CA PHE A 445 1.26 -15.81 36.91
C PHE A 445 2.63 -16.36 37.33
N HIS A 446 2.85 -17.64 37.02
CA HIS A 446 4.15 -18.27 37.14
C HIS A 446 4.64 -18.64 35.75
N PHE A 447 5.63 -17.90 35.24
CA PHE A 447 6.16 -18.16 33.91
C PHE A 447 6.83 -19.54 33.85
N LEU A 448 6.34 -20.38 32.94
CA LEU A 448 6.83 -21.73 32.69
C LEU A 448 7.26 -21.87 31.22
N PRO A 449 8.54 -21.62 30.89
CA PRO A 449 9.02 -21.64 29.52
C PRO A 449 9.27 -23.08 29.03
N LEU A 450 8.20 -23.83 28.73
CA LEU A 450 8.31 -25.25 28.34
C LEU A 450 9.22 -25.50 27.12
N HIS A 451 9.33 -24.53 26.20
CA HIS A 451 10.31 -24.61 25.11
C HIS A 451 11.77 -24.76 25.55
N LEU A 452 12.14 -24.35 26.77
CA LEU A 452 13.50 -24.48 27.28
C LEU A 452 13.71 -25.76 28.10
N MET A 453 12.73 -26.66 28.11
CA MET A 453 12.67 -27.84 28.96
C MET A 453 12.54 -29.10 28.11
N GLU A 454 12.97 -30.24 28.67
CA GLU A 454 12.77 -31.55 28.03
C GLU A 454 11.37 -32.08 28.40
N VAL A 455 10.41 -31.89 27.49
CA VAL A 455 9.04 -32.37 27.66
C VAL A 455 8.78 -33.45 26.59
N ALA A 456 8.84 -34.72 27.00
CA ALA A 456 8.60 -35.86 26.11
C ALA A 456 7.14 -36.34 26.15
N GLY A 457 6.45 -36.15 27.27
CA GLY A 457 5.04 -36.50 27.45
C GLY A 457 4.32 -35.68 28.52
N PRO A 458 3.00 -35.88 28.68
CA PRO A 458 2.18 -35.16 29.66
C PRO A 458 2.70 -35.30 31.10
N GLN A 459 3.29 -36.44 31.43
CA GLN A 459 3.84 -36.75 32.75
C GLN A 459 5.02 -35.84 33.15
N ASP A 460 5.71 -35.23 32.19
CA ASP A 460 6.86 -34.36 32.45
C ASP A 460 6.43 -32.94 32.85
N ILE A 461 5.19 -32.54 32.56
CA ILE A 461 4.71 -31.16 32.75
C ILE A 461 4.31 -30.91 34.21
N GLY A 462 3.53 -31.80 34.80
CA GLY A 462 3.01 -31.65 36.18
C GLY A 462 4.09 -31.39 37.25
N PRO A 463 5.23 -32.11 37.24
CA PRO A 463 6.34 -31.86 38.17
C PRO A 463 6.97 -30.47 38.06
N LEU A 464 6.88 -29.82 36.89
CA LEU A 464 7.47 -28.50 36.62
C LEU A 464 6.55 -27.35 37.03
N MET A 465 5.24 -27.61 37.10
CA MET A 465 4.23 -26.61 37.43
C MET A 465 4.33 -26.19 38.89
N LYS A 466 3.80 -25.02 39.24
CA LYS A 466 3.61 -24.57 40.64
C LYS A 466 2.17 -24.71 41.10
N THR A 467 1.22 -24.74 40.17
CA THR A 467 -0.22 -24.81 40.36
C THR A 467 -0.78 -26.05 39.65
N ASP A 468 -2.10 -26.26 39.71
CA ASP A 468 -2.77 -27.32 38.94
C ASP A 468 -3.19 -26.87 37.52
N TYR A 469 -3.02 -25.58 37.18
CA TYR A 469 -3.52 -25.00 35.93
C TYR A 469 -2.37 -24.43 35.10
N LEU A 470 -2.35 -24.80 33.82
CA LEU A 470 -1.39 -24.28 32.85
C LEU A 470 -2.13 -23.56 31.73
N ALA A 471 -1.85 -22.28 31.54
CA ALA A 471 -2.27 -21.51 30.38
C ALA A 471 -1.17 -21.44 29.32
N VAL A 472 -1.52 -21.72 28.07
CA VAL A 472 -0.57 -21.78 26.95
C VAL A 472 -1.05 -20.88 25.81
N GLY A 473 -0.18 -19.96 25.38
CA GLY A 473 -0.46 -19.06 24.25
C GLY A 473 -0.62 -19.81 22.92
N THR A 474 -1.60 -19.42 22.12
CA THR A 474 -1.89 -20.01 20.79
C THR A 474 -0.70 -19.96 19.84
N THR A 475 0.14 -18.91 19.89
CA THR A 475 1.34 -18.83 19.05
C THR A 475 2.40 -19.85 19.44
N LEU A 476 2.53 -20.19 20.72
CA LEU A 476 3.45 -21.25 21.14
C LEU A 476 2.91 -22.64 20.81
N LEU A 477 1.58 -22.80 20.87
CA LEU A 477 0.92 -24.08 20.65
C LEU A 477 0.79 -24.46 19.17
N TYR A 478 0.61 -23.47 18.28
CA TYR A 478 0.37 -23.70 16.84
C TYR A 478 1.34 -22.99 15.91
N GLY A 479 2.08 -21.98 16.36
CA GLY A 479 2.85 -21.07 15.50
C GLY A 479 4.10 -21.65 14.84
N SER A 480 4.86 -20.78 14.16
CA SER A 480 5.86 -21.15 13.15
C SER A 480 7.26 -21.51 13.65
N SER A 481 7.43 -21.74 14.95
CA SER A 481 8.77 -21.96 15.49
C SER A 481 9.35 -23.31 15.04
N ASN A 482 10.53 -23.26 14.40
CA ASN A 482 11.29 -24.44 13.97
C ASN A 482 12.23 -24.96 15.07
N TYR A 483 11.87 -24.73 16.33
CA TYR A 483 12.66 -25.20 17.47
C TYR A 483 12.08 -26.50 18.00
N ALA A 484 12.85 -27.59 17.89
CA ALA A 484 12.36 -28.95 18.17
C ALA A 484 11.77 -29.13 19.58
N PRO A 485 12.38 -28.63 20.67
CA PRO A 485 11.79 -28.71 22.01
C PRO A 485 10.42 -28.02 22.11
N LEU A 486 10.27 -26.85 21.47
CA LEU A 486 8.98 -26.17 21.41
C LEU A 486 7.93 -27.02 20.67
N GLN A 487 8.28 -27.57 19.52
CA GLN A 487 7.36 -28.39 18.72
C GLN A 487 6.91 -29.63 19.48
N GLN A 488 7.82 -30.25 20.24
CA GLN A 488 7.53 -31.42 21.06
C GLN A 488 6.56 -31.08 22.20
N ALA A 489 6.86 -30.06 23.01
CA ALA A 489 5.97 -29.60 24.08
C ALA A 489 4.58 -29.19 23.54
N ALA A 490 4.55 -28.48 22.41
CA ALA A 490 3.30 -28.09 21.76
C ALA A 490 2.52 -29.30 21.20
N ALA A 491 3.19 -30.34 20.71
CA ALA A 491 2.53 -31.57 20.25
C ALA A 491 1.89 -32.35 21.41
N VAL A 492 2.60 -32.46 22.55
CA VAL A 492 2.07 -33.06 23.78
C VAL A 492 0.79 -32.35 24.22
N LEU A 493 0.84 -31.02 24.34
CA LEU A 493 -0.31 -30.23 24.79
C LEU A 493 -1.49 -30.24 23.80
N ARG A 494 -1.23 -30.30 22.49
CA ARG A 494 -2.30 -30.47 21.48
C ARG A 494 -2.99 -31.83 21.54
N GLY A 495 -2.34 -32.85 22.09
CA GLY A 495 -2.92 -34.17 22.32
C GLY A 495 -3.85 -34.23 23.54
N LEU A 496 -3.82 -33.20 24.40
CA LEU A 496 -4.64 -33.11 25.60
C LEU A 496 -5.90 -32.28 25.33
N GLN A 497 -6.98 -32.59 26.06
CA GLN A 497 -8.20 -31.78 26.02
C GLN A 497 -8.05 -30.57 26.98
N PRO A 498 -8.14 -29.33 26.47
CA PRO A 498 -8.15 -28.15 27.33
C PRO A 498 -9.46 -28.07 28.11
N VAL A 499 -9.40 -27.66 29.38
CA VAL A 499 -10.59 -27.45 30.23
C VAL A 499 -11.30 -26.13 29.93
N GLY A 500 -10.62 -25.21 29.27
CA GLY A 500 -11.12 -23.89 28.93
C GLY A 500 -10.17 -23.16 27.99
N ARG A 501 -10.62 -22.02 27.49
CA ARG A 501 -9.78 -21.11 26.69
C ARG A 501 -10.23 -19.67 26.80
N THR A 502 -9.27 -18.77 26.63
CA THR A 502 -9.50 -17.37 26.25
C THR A 502 -9.36 -17.23 24.73
N MET A 503 -9.38 -16.01 24.19
CA MET A 503 -9.12 -15.78 22.76
C MET A 503 -7.73 -16.25 22.30
N THR A 504 -6.72 -16.13 23.16
CA THR A 504 -5.30 -16.37 22.83
C THR A 504 -4.63 -17.44 23.68
N HIS A 505 -5.31 -18.03 24.67
CA HIS A 505 -4.74 -19.06 25.53
C HIS A 505 -5.65 -20.27 25.69
N PHE A 506 -5.04 -21.46 25.64
CA PHE A 506 -5.68 -22.70 26.08
C PHE A 506 -5.31 -22.98 27.53
N ILE A 507 -6.29 -23.41 28.34
CA ILE A 507 -6.08 -23.78 29.74
C ILE A 507 -6.15 -25.31 29.88
N TYR A 508 -5.15 -25.87 30.53
CA TYR A 508 -5.02 -27.28 30.85
C TYR A 508 -4.98 -27.48 32.36
N VAL A 509 -5.38 -28.66 32.82
CA VAL A 509 -5.31 -29.06 34.23
C VAL A 509 -4.37 -30.25 34.37
N PHE A 510 -3.40 -30.11 35.26
CA PHE A 510 -2.47 -31.15 35.67
C PHE A 510 -2.57 -31.25 37.19
N PRO A 511 -3.46 -32.09 37.73
CA PRO A 511 -3.64 -32.18 39.16
C PRO A 511 -2.35 -32.67 39.79
N LYS A 512 -1.72 -31.86 40.64
CA LYS A 512 -0.62 -32.31 41.50
C LYS A 512 -1.10 -33.22 42.62
N HIS A 513 -2.41 -33.21 42.89
CA HIS A 513 -3.00 -33.71 44.13
C HIS A 513 -4.17 -34.69 44.00
N THR A 514 -4.44 -35.27 42.82
CA THR A 514 -5.19 -36.54 42.81
C THR A 514 -4.24 -37.68 43.12
N GLN A 515 -3.85 -37.81 44.39
CA GLN A 515 -3.55 -39.13 44.94
C GLN A 515 -4.87 -39.92 45.03
N PRO A 516 -4.90 -41.22 44.70
CA PRO A 516 -5.55 -42.15 45.61
C PRO A 516 -4.72 -42.33 46.89
#